data_AF-A0A6M9PRT6-F1
#
_entry.id   AF-A0A6M9PRT6-F1
#
_cell.length_a   1.000
_cell.length_b   1.000
_cell.length_c   1.000
_cell.angle_alpha   90.00
_cell.angle_beta   90.00
_cell.angle_gamma   90.00
#
_symmetry.space_group_name_H-M   'P 1'
#
loop_
_entity.id
_entity.type
_entity.pdbx_description
1 polymer ?
#
loop_
_entity_poly.entity_id
_entity_poly.type
_entity_poly.pdbx_seq_one_letter_code
_entity_poly.pdbx_strand_id
1 'polypeptide(L)'
;MTRSQYLFLSLLSLCLVVFAVILQQTGYQGVSFLPCPLCILQRIGYLGIAVFCFMAAGANPLRKLFHCLATLSAAYGFSVAARQVWLLSHPESSCGIDPLETWINQFQLAQDIPWLFKADGLCSAKLPPIIGLQVPEWSLLWFTIFLLLLIATFFRKPKLSV
;
A
#
# COMPACT_ATOMS: atom_id res chain seq x y z
N MET A 1 -20.68 2.04 -7.72
CA MET A 1 -20.10 0.69 -7.50
C MET A 1 -21.19 -0.29 -7.11
N THR A 2 -21.10 -1.56 -7.52
CA THR A 2 -21.88 -2.68 -6.95
C THR A 2 -21.17 -3.26 -5.71
N ARG A 3 -21.88 -4.01 -4.85
CA ARG A 3 -21.25 -4.65 -3.66
C ARG A 3 -20.10 -5.58 -4.07
N SER A 4 -20.27 -6.33 -5.16
CA SER A 4 -19.27 -7.25 -5.70
C SER A 4 -17.95 -6.55 -6.08
N GLN A 5 -18.01 -5.32 -6.60
CA GLN A 5 -16.81 -4.57 -6.97
C GLN A 5 -15.98 -4.15 -5.74
N TYR A 6 -16.63 -3.75 -4.64
CA TYR A 6 -15.93 -3.42 -3.39
C TYR A 6 -15.28 -4.67 -2.77
N LEU A 7 -15.98 -5.81 -2.80
CA LEU A 7 -15.41 -7.07 -2.33
C LEU A 7 -14.22 -7.50 -3.17
N PHE A 8 -14.31 -7.37 -4.50
CA PHE A 8 -13.20 -7.70 -5.40
C PHE A 8 -11.97 -6.84 -5.12
N LEU A 9 -12.13 -5.52 -4.96
CA LEU A 9 -11.05 -4.61 -4.59
C LEU A 9 -10.40 -4.99 -3.26
N SER A 10 -11.22 -5.28 -2.24
CA SER A 10 -10.76 -5.68 -0.90
C SER A 10 -9.94 -6.97 -0.95
N LEU A 11 -10.45 -7.99 -1.65
CA LEU A 11 -9.78 -9.28 -1.81
C LEU A 11 -8.45 -9.14 -2.56
N LEU A 12 -8.44 -8.31 -3.61
CA LEU A 12 -7.24 -8.05 -4.40
C LEU A 12 -6.18 -7.32 -3.57
N SER A 13 -6.56 -6.31 -2.76
CA SER A 13 -5.61 -5.65 -1.86
C SER A 13 -5.05 -6.58 -0.79
N LEU A 14 -5.86 -7.48 -0.22
CA LEU A 14 -5.36 -8.46 0.74
C LEU A 14 -4.41 -9.46 0.08
N CYS A 15 -4.72 -9.91 -1.13
CA CYS A 15 -3.86 -10.82 -1.89
C CYS A 15 -2.49 -10.19 -2.17
N LEU A 16 -2.43 -8.90 -2.52
CA LEU A 16 -1.18 -8.16 -2.70
C LEU A 16 -0.37 -8.04 -1.40
N VAL A 17 -1.02 -7.79 -0.26
CA VAL A 17 -0.34 -7.74 1.04
C VAL A 17 0.23 -9.10 1.41
N VAL A 18 -0.54 -10.17 1.24
CA VAL A 18 -0.09 -11.55 1.50
C VAL A 18 1.10 -11.89 0.60
N PHE A 19 1.03 -11.56 -0.68
CA PHE A 19 2.14 -11.76 -1.61
C PHE A 19 3.41 -11.01 -1.16
N ALA A 20 3.28 -9.75 -0.72
CA ALA A 20 4.40 -8.99 -0.19
C ALA A 20 5.00 -9.58 1.09
N VAL A 21 4.18 -10.14 1.99
CA VAL A 21 4.64 -10.81 3.21
C VAL A 21 5.36 -12.11 2.88
N ILE A 22 4.83 -12.90 1.94
CA ILE A 22 5.46 -14.13 1.48
C ILE A 22 6.85 -13.81 0.90
N LEU A 23 6.95 -12.81 0.02
CA LEU A 23 8.23 -12.38 -0.53
C LEU A 23 9.24 -11.94 0.54
N GLN A 24 8.77 -11.29 1.61
CA GLN A 24 9.61 -10.90 2.73
C GLN A 24 10.11 -12.12 3.52
N GLN A 25 9.27 -13.14 3.73
CA GLN A 25 9.62 -14.34 4.49
C GLN A 25 10.48 -15.32 3.70
N THR A 26 10.20 -15.53 2.42
CA THR A 26 10.96 -16.46 1.58
C THR A 26 12.31 -15.87 1.17
N GLY A 27 12.45 -14.54 1.24
CA GLY A 27 13.50 -13.82 0.54
C GLY A 27 13.37 -13.99 -0.97
N TYR A 28 14.14 -13.21 -1.72
CA TYR A 28 14.25 -13.39 -3.16
C TYR A 28 15.74 -13.45 -3.51
N GLN A 29 16.13 -14.49 -4.25
CA GLN A 29 17.49 -14.67 -4.74
C GLN A 29 18.57 -14.82 -3.65
N GLY A 30 18.20 -15.34 -2.47
CA GLY A 30 19.12 -15.56 -1.34
C GLY A 30 19.41 -14.30 -0.50
N VAL A 31 18.75 -13.18 -0.79
CA VAL A 31 18.86 -11.93 -0.02
C VAL A 31 17.61 -11.76 0.85
N SER A 32 17.81 -11.59 2.15
CA SER A 32 16.75 -11.20 3.07
C SER A 32 16.25 -9.80 2.70
N PHE A 33 14.95 -9.67 2.39
CA PHE A 33 14.32 -8.38 2.17
C PHE A 33 14.13 -7.70 3.53
N LEU A 34 15.05 -6.82 3.93
CA LEU A 34 14.82 -5.96 5.08
C LEU A 34 13.69 -4.97 4.74
N PRO A 35 12.60 -4.93 5.53
CA PRO A 35 11.51 -4.00 5.27
C PRO A 35 11.99 -2.56 5.55
N CYS A 36 11.83 -1.66 4.57
CA CYS A 36 12.01 -0.22 4.76
C CYS A 36 10.69 0.40 5.28
N PRO A 37 10.75 1.50 6.04
CA PRO A 37 9.59 2.17 6.65
C PRO A 37 8.52 2.58 5.64
N LEU A 38 8.93 3.02 4.43
CA LEU A 38 7.97 3.36 3.37
C LEU A 38 7.18 2.13 2.89
N CYS A 39 7.79 0.93 2.85
CA CYS A 39 7.07 -0.29 2.50
C CYS A 39 6.00 -0.64 3.53
N ILE A 40 6.25 -0.34 4.82
CA ILE A 40 5.30 -0.58 5.90
C ILE A 40 4.11 0.39 5.77
N LEU A 41 4.39 1.66 5.50
CA LEU A 41 3.36 2.66 5.20
C LEU A 41 2.49 2.27 4.00
N GLN A 42 3.08 1.68 2.96
CA GLN A 42 2.32 1.12 1.83
C GLN A 42 1.40 -0.03 2.26
N ARG A 43 1.87 -0.95 3.11
CA ARG A 43 1.02 -2.04 3.63
C ARG A 43 -0.17 -1.52 4.42
N ILE A 44 0.03 -0.50 5.24
CA ILE A 44 -1.07 0.18 5.95
C ILE A 44 -2.06 0.78 4.94
N GLY A 45 -1.55 1.39 3.86
CA GLY A 45 -2.38 1.87 2.76
C GLY A 45 -3.27 0.79 2.16
N TYR A 46 -2.71 -0.38 1.82
CA TYR A 46 -3.47 -1.51 1.28
C TYR A 46 -4.49 -2.08 2.28
N LEU A 47 -4.10 -2.23 3.55
CA LEU A 47 -5.02 -2.68 4.61
C LEU A 47 -6.17 -1.68 4.81
N GLY A 48 -5.89 -0.39 4.78
CA GLY A 48 -6.91 0.67 4.82
C GLY A 48 -7.90 0.53 3.67
N ILE A 49 -7.42 0.38 2.43
CA ILE A 49 -8.28 0.16 1.25
C ILE A 49 -9.13 -1.10 1.45
N ALA A 50 -8.54 -2.20 1.92
CA ALA A 50 -9.21 -3.47 2.13
C ALA A 50 -10.37 -3.34 3.12
N VAL A 51 -10.11 -2.76 4.29
CA VAL A 51 -11.08 -2.60 5.39
C VAL A 51 -12.18 -1.63 4.99
N PHE A 52 -11.84 -0.47 4.42
CA PHE A 52 -12.83 0.52 4.02
C PHE A 52 -13.69 0.04 2.85
N CYS A 53 -13.13 -0.68 1.88
CA CYS A 53 -13.94 -1.30 0.83
C CYS A 53 -14.87 -2.39 1.39
N PHE A 54 -14.39 -3.19 2.34
CA PHE A 54 -15.22 -4.21 3.00
C PHE A 54 -16.38 -3.59 3.78
N MET A 55 -16.12 -2.54 4.57
CA MET A 55 -17.15 -1.77 5.28
C MET A 55 -18.12 -1.06 4.32
N ALA A 56 -17.64 -0.53 3.19
CA ALA A 56 -18.49 0.05 2.15
C ALA A 56 -19.42 -0.98 1.47
N ALA A 57 -19.05 -2.26 1.45
CA ALA A 57 -19.90 -3.32 0.91
C ALA A 57 -21.07 -3.67 1.86
N GLY A 58 -20.84 -3.65 3.18
CA GLY A 58 -21.83 -3.96 4.20
C GLY A 58 -22.73 -2.80 4.61
N ALA A 59 -22.18 -1.59 4.77
CA ALA A 59 -22.91 -0.44 5.30
C ALA A 59 -23.49 0.45 4.19
N ASN A 60 -24.77 0.25 3.86
CA ASN A 60 -25.47 1.02 2.82
C ASN A 60 -25.56 2.55 3.09
N PRO A 61 -25.89 3.04 4.31
CA PRO A 61 -26.01 4.49 4.57
C PRO A 61 -24.64 5.20 4.64
N LEU A 62 -23.59 4.50 5.07
CA LEU A 62 -22.24 5.06 5.24
C LEU A 62 -21.32 4.78 4.04
N ARG A 63 -21.85 4.21 2.96
CA ARG A 63 -21.09 3.76 1.80
C ARG A 63 -20.27 4.87 1.13
N LYS A 64 -20.82 6.09 1.05
CA LYS A 64 -20.10 7.26 0.50
C LYS A 64 -18.92 7.65 1.38
N LEU A 65 -19.09 7.61 2.70
CA LEU A 65 -18.03 7.93 3.65
C LEU A 65 -16.88 6.92 3.50
N PHE A 66 -17.18 5.62 3.56
CA PHE A 66 -16.17 4.58 3.41
C PHE A 66 -15.50 4.58 2.03
N HIS A 67 -16.22 4.91 0.96
CA HIS A 67 -15.62 5.07 -0.35
C HIS A 67 -14.67 6.26 -0.42
N CYS A 68 -15.01 7.38 0.23
CA CYS A 68 -14.11 8.53 0.36
C CYS A 68 -12.86 8.14 1.16
N LEU A 69 -13.01 7.47 2.30
CA LEU A 69 -11.89 6.98 3.12
C LEU A 69 -10.99 6.01 2.33
N ALA A 70 -11.57 5.06 1.59
CA ALA A 70 -10.81 4.15 0.72
C ALA A 70 -10.01 4.91 -0.36
N THR A 71 -10.59 5.98 -0.92
CA THR A 71 -9.91 6.83 -1.90
C THR A 71 -8.76 7.62 -1.26
N LEU A 72 -8.95 8.15 -0.05
CA LEU A 72 -7.86 8.77 0.71
C LEU A 72 -6.74 7.78 1.02
N SER A 73 -7.06 6.55 1.43
CA SER A 73 -6.05 5.51 1.67
C SER A 73 -5.27 5.14 0.41
N ALA A 74 -5.95 5.07 -0.74
CA ALA A 74 -5.29 4.85 -2.03
C ALA A 74 -4.38 6.02 -2.43
N ALA A 75 -4.82 7.27 -2.21
CA ALA A 75 -4.02 8.46 -2.49
C ALA A 75 -2.78 8.55 -1.57
N TYR A 76 -2.96 8.17 -0.31
CA TYR A 76 -1.85 8.06 0.64
C TYR A 76 -0.83 7.01 0.18
N GLY A 77 -1.27 5.79 -0.12
CA GLY A 77 -0.39 4.72 -0.61
C GLY A 77 0.34 5.07 -1.91
N PHE A 78 -0.36 5.73 -2.85
CA PHE A 78 0.23 6.25 -4.08
C PHE A 78 1.33 7.28 -3.79
N SER A 79 1.08 8.24 -2.89
CA SER A 79 2.06 9.27 -2.54
C SER A 79 3.32 8.68 -1.90
N VAL A 80 3.15 7.69 -1.02
CA VAL A 80 4.27 6.97 -0.39
C VAL A 80 5.07 6.17 -1.43
N ALA A 81 4.38 5.46 -2.33
CA ALA A 81 5.05 4.70 -3.39
C ALA A 81 5.80 5.60 -4.39
N ALA A 82 5.19 6.72 -4.79
CA ALA A 82 5.83 7.72 -5.65
C ALA A 82 7.09 8.29 -5.00
N ARG A 83 7.04 8.61 -3.70
CA ARG A 83 8.21 9.06 -2.95
C ARG A 83 9.31 8.01 -2.90
N GLN A 84 8.96 6.73 -2.75
CA GLN A 84 9.94 5.65 -2.74
C GLN A 84 10.63 5.49 -4.10
N VAL A 85 9.88 5.53 -5.21
CA VAL A 85 10.47 5.51 -6.56
C VAL A 85 11.38 6.72 -6.77
N TRP A 86 10.99 7.90 -6.27
CA TRP A 86 11.83 9.10 -6.34
C TRP A 86 13.15 8.92 -5.58
N LEU A 87 13.12 8.38 -4.36
CA LEU A 87 14.32 8.07 -3.56
C LEU A 87 15.24 7.06 -4.24
N LEU A 88 14.69 6.05 -4.91
CA LEU A 88 15.45 5.06 -5.68
C LEU A 88 16.20 5.68 -6.88
N SER A 89 15.68 6.78 -7.43
CA SER A 89 16.30 7.52 -8.54
C SER A 89 17.31 8.58 -8.08
N HIS A 90 17.19 9.09 -6.86
CA HIS A 90 18.06 10.12 -6.26
C HIS A 90 18.71 9.61 -4.96
N PRO A 91 19.67 8.66 -5.05
CA PRO A 91 20.27 8.03 -3.88
C PRO A 91 21.09 9.00 -3.01
N GLU A 92 21.51 10.14 -3.55
CA GLU A 92 22.39 11.12 -2.87
C GLU A 92 21.69 11.91 -1.76
N SER A 93 20.34 11.95 -1.74
CA SER A 93 19.58 12.73 -0.74
C SER A 93 19.30 12.02 0.58
N SER A 94 19.54 10.70 0.68
CA SER A 94 19.30 9.92 1.91
C SER A 94 20.61 9.37 2.45
N CYS A 95 21.49 10.28 2.92
CA CYS A 95 22.64 9.93 3.73
C CYS A 95 22.24 10.03 5.21
N GLY A 96 21.66 8.96 5.78
CA GLY A 96 21.40 8.84 7.21
C GLY A 96 20.00 8.33 7.58
N ILE A 97 19.88 7.92 8.86
CA ILE A 97 18.63 7.47 9.52
C ILE A 97 17.51 8.43 9.17
N ASP A 98 16.56 7.98 8.34
CA ASP A 98 15.43 8.81 7.97
C ASP A 98 14.68 9.18 9.27
N PRO A 99 14.40 10.46 9.56
CA PRO A 99 13.61 10.84 10.75
C PRO A 99 12.22 10.18 10.76
N LEU A 100 11.79 9.66 9.61
CA LEU A 100 10.60 8.84 9.44
C LEU A 100 10.73 7.44 10.05
N GLU A 101 11.92 6.80 10.03
CA GLU A 101 12.20 5.54 10.74
C GLU A 101 11.93 5.71 12.24
N THR A 102 12.52 6.75 12.83
CA THR A 102 12.38 7.05 14.26
C THR A 102 10.93 7.35 14.63
N TRP A 103 10.19 8.07 13.78
CA TRP A 103 8.77 8.34 14.00
C TRP A 103 7.89 7.09 13.89
N ILE A 104 8.19 6.20 12.92
CA ILE A 104 7.45 4.94 12.74
C ILE A 104 7.72 3.97 13.90
N ASN A 105 8.97 3.86 14.36
CA ASN A 105 9.36 2.94 15.42
C ASN A 105 8.93 3.42 16.82
N GLN A 106 8.56 4.71 16.95
CA GLN A 106 7.93 5.26 18.14
C GLN A 106 6.40 5.04 18.18
N PHE A 107 5.78 4.64 17.07
CA PHE A 107 4.37 4.29 17.07
C PHE A 107 4.16 2.95 17.78
N GLN A 108 3.22 2.91 18.73
CA GLN A 108 2.95 1.72 19.57
C GLN A 108 2.59 0.46 18.75
N LEU A 109 2.02 0.63 17.55
CA LEU A 109 1.75 -0.45 16.60
C LEU A 109 3.01 -1.16 16.08
N ALA A 110 4.14 -0.45 15.98
CA ALA A 110 5.43 -1.04 15.61
C ALA A 110 6.02 -1.88 16.75
N GLN A 111 5.68 -1.55 18.00
CA GLN A 111 6.09 -2.29 19.19
C GLN A 111 5.23 -3.54 19.43
N ASP A 112 3.92 -3.47 19.14
CA ASP A 112 3.00 -4.61 19.33
C ASP A 112 3.12 -5.70 18.26
N ILE A 113 3.43 -5.37 17.00
CA ILE A 113 3.60 -6.35 15.91
C ILE A 113 4.93 -6.14 15.17
N PRO A 114 6.08 -6.41 15.82
CA PRO A 114 7.40 -6.14 15.25
C PRO A 114 7.68 -6.97 14.00
N TRP A 115 7.11 -8.17 13.87
CA TRP A 115 7.25 -8.99 12.66
C TRP A 115 6.67 -8.33 11.40
N LEU A 116 5.67 -7.45 11.56
CA LEU A 116 4.98 -6.81 10.43
C LEU A 116 5.38 -5.32 10.27
N PHE A 117 5.74 -4.65 11.37
CA PHE A 117 5.94 -3.18 11.42
C PHE A 117 7.35 -2.72 11.81
N LYS A 118 8.27 -3.63 12.15
CA LYS A 118 9.66 -3.24 12.40
C LYS A 118 10.37 -2.97 11.08
N ALA A 119 10.87 -1.76 10.93
CA ALA A 119 11.71 -1.37 9.82
C ALA A 119 13.18 -1.44 10.24
N ASP A 120 13.98 -2.21 9.50
CA ASP A 120 15.42 -2.37 9.72
C ASP A 120 16.22 -2.13 8.41
N GLY A 121 15.54 -1.73 7.33
CA GLY A 121 16.11 -1.61 5.99
C GLY A 121 16.20 -0.16 5.48
N LEU A 122 17.32 0.18 4.82
CA LEU A 122 17.52 1.47 4.16
C LEU A 122 16.59 1.64 2.95
N CYS A 123 15.87 2.76 2.85
CA CYS A 123 14.94 3.00 1.75
C CYS A 123 15.60 3.25 0.38
N SER A 124 16.89 3.60 0.37
CA SER A 124 17.69 3.74 -0.85
C SER A 124 18.36 2.43 -1.29
N ALA A 125 18.24 1.34 -0.51
CA ALA A 125 18.85 0.07 -0.87
C ALA A 125 18.13 -0.53 -2.09
N LYS A 126 18.87 -0.71 -3.19
CA LYS A 126 18.34 -1.30 -4.40
C LYS A 126 18.21 -2.82 -4.21
N LEU A 127 16.98 -3.27 -3.92
CA LEU A 127 16.66 -4.69 -3.82
C LEU A 127 16.58 -5.34 -5.21
N PRO A 128 16.85 -6.66 -5.34
CA PRO A 128 16.82 -7.34 -6.63
C PRO A 128 15.46 -7.14 -7.31
N PRO A 129 15.44 -6.68 -8.57
CA PRO A 129 14.20 -6.41 -9.27
C PRO A 129 13.45 -7.70 -9.53
N ILE A 130 12.15 -7.70 -9.24
CA ILE A 130 11.26 -8.80 -9.59
C ILE A 130 10.78 -8.51 -11.01
N ILE A 131 11.08 -9.40 -11.95
CA ILE A 131 10.70 -9.28 -13.38
C ILE A 131 11.09 -7.94 -14.03
N GLY A 132 12.27 -7.42 -13.67
CA GLY A 132 12.85 -6.20 -14.24
C GLY A 132 12.40 -4.89 -13.57
N LEU A 133 11.39 -4.92 -12.70
CA LEU A 133 10.92 -3.78 -11.90
C LEU A 133 11.18 -3.98 -10.41
N GLN A 134 11.37 -2.90 -9.67
CA GLN A 134 11.51 -2.98 -8.23
C GLN A 134 10.14 -3.11 -7.55
N VAL A 135 10.10 -3.74 -6.38
CA VAL A 135 8.88 -3.85 -5.53
C VAL A 135 8.12 -2.52 -5.37
N PRO A 136 8.76 -1.37 -5.10
CA PRO A 136 8.04 -0.09 -5.00
C PRO A 136 7.37 0.36 -6.30
N GLU A 137 7.94 0.06 -7.47
CA GLU A 137 7.35 0.40 -8.76
C GLU A 137 6.09 -0.44 -9.01
N TRP A 138 6.13 -1.73 -8.67
CA TRP A 138 4.95 -2.60 -8.68
C TRP A 138 3.86 -2.08 -7.76
N SER A 139 4.20 -1.70 -6.52
CA SER A 139 3.25 -1.09 -5.59
C SER A 139 2.64 0.20 -6.16
N LEU A 140 3.44 1.05 -6.79
CA LEU A 140 2.96 2.29 -7.39
C LEU A 140 1.93 2.03 -8.50
N LEU A 141 2.19 1.07 -9.38
CA LEU A 141 1.24 0.68 -10.44
C LEU A 141 -0.09 0.22 -9.84
N TRP A 142 -0.07 -0.66 -8.84
CA TRP A 142 -1.28 -1.15 -8.19
C TRP A 142 -2.06 -0.04 -7.47
N PHE A 143 -1.39 0.81 -6.69
CA PHE A 143 -2.03 1.97 -6.07
C PHE A 143 -2.65 2.92 -7.09
N THR A 144 -1.98 3.13 -8.23
CA THR A 144 -2.51 3.95 -9.33
C THR A 144 -3.79 3.34 -9.89
N ILE A 145 -3.80 2.03 -10.15
CA ILE A 145 -5.00 1.31 -10.63
C ILE A 145 -6.14 1.43 -9.62
N PHE A 146 -5.88 1.19 -8.33
CA PHE A 146 -6.88 1.32 -7.28
C PHE A 146 -7.46 2.73 -7.19
N LEU A 147 -6.60 3.75 -7.19
CA LEU A 147 -6.98 5.14 -7.13
C LEU A 147 -7.81 5.55 -8.35
N LEU A 148 -7.38 5.17 -9.56
CA LEU A 148 -8.13 5.42 -10.79
C LEU A 148 -9.49 4.73 -10.78
N LEU A 149 -9.58 3.48 -10.33
CA LEU A 149 -10.86 2.76 -10.23
C LEU A 149 -11.82 3.41 -9.23
N LEU A 150 -11.32 3.83 -8.07
CA LEU A 150 -12.11 4.51 -7.05
C LEU A 150 -12.61 5.87 -7.56
N ILE A 151 -11.71 6.70 -8.11
CA ILE A 151 -12.06 8.00 -8.68
C ILE A 151 -13.00 7.85 -9.88
N ALA A 152 -12.70 6.96 -10.83
CA ALA A 152 -13.56 6.74 -11.99
C ALA A 152 -14.96 6.27 -11.57
N THR A 153 -15.07 5.50 -10.49
CA THR A 153 -16.39 5.08 -9.98
C THR A 153 -17.10 6.18 -9.19
N PHE A 154 -16.36 7.12 -8.61
CA PHE A 154 -16.92 8.32 -7.99
C PHE A 154 -17.54 9.26 -9.06
N PHE A 155 -16.85 9.45 -10.19
CA PHE A 155 -17.33 10.30 -11.29
C PHE A 155 -18.30 9.59 -12.25
N ARG A 156 -18.30 8.25 -12.33
CA ARG A 156 -19.32 7.51 -13.09
C ARG A 156 -20.67 7.68 -12.41
N LYS A 157 -21.54 8.48 -13.03
CA LYS A 157 -22.99 8.52 -12.75
C LYS A 157 -23.52 7.07 -12.67
N PRO A 158 -24.45 6.76 -11.74
CA PRO A 158 -24.98 5.42 -11.62
C PRO A 158 -25.57 5.00 -12.96
N LYS A 159 -25.02 3.96 -13.59
CA LYS A 159 -25.78 3.21 -14.58
C LYS A 159 -26.92 2.55 -13.81
N LEU A 160 -28.10 3.17 -13.88
CA LEU A 160 -29.37 2.47 -13.72
C LEU A 160 -29.34 1.28 -14.70
N SER A 161 -29.05 0.09 -14.20
CA SER A 161 -29.46 -1.13 -14.87
C SER A 161 -30.93 -1.30 -14.52
N VAL A 162 -31.79 -0.78 -15.41
CA VAL A 162 -33.20 -1.15 -15.52
C VAL A 162 -33.28 -2.62 -15.91
#